data_AF-A0A2V7RRL5-F1
#
_entry.id   AF-A0A2V7RRL5-F1
#
_cell.length_a   1.000
_cell.length_b   1.000
_cell.length_c   1.000
_cell.angle_alpha   90.00
_cell.angle_beta   90.00
_cell.angle_gamma   90.00
#
_symmetry.space_group_name_H-M   'P 1'
#
loop_
_entity.id
_entity.type
_entity.pdbx_description
1 polymer ?
#
loop_
_entity_poly.entity_id
_entity_poly.type
_entity_poly.pdbx_seq_one_letter_code
_entity_poly.pdbx_strand_id
1 'polypeptide(L)'
;MKFTRLIQISIALFPLATLDAQSPKVGPPRGTVLVVGGGSLGPEVLGKFIELAGGPDALIVDVPTAGGDSVYPGDWPGTHSLKAAGAKHVDVLHTIDKKLADSDSFAAVLSRAG
;
A
#
# COMPACT_ATOMS: atom_id res chain seq x y z
N MET A 1 -62.87 -33.45 -26.99
CA MET A 1 -61.61 -33.07 -27.64
C MET A 1 -61.29 -31.60 -27.32
N LYS A 2 -60.02 -31.32 -27.01
CA LYS A 2 -59.35 -30.00 -26.90
C LYS A 2 -59.44 -29.28 -25.54
N PHE A 3 -58.48 -29.56 -24.67
CA PHE A 3 -58.01 -28.63 -23.63
C PHE A 3 -56.92 -27.75 -24.25
N THR A 4 -57.23 -26.47 -24.49
CA THR A 4 -56.23 -25.48 -24.90
C THR A 4 -55.74 -24.77 -23.64
N ARG A 5 -54.50 -25.05 -23.20
CA ARG A 5 -53.86 -24.31 -22.11
C ARG A 5 -53.10 -23.12 -22.69
N LEU A 6 -53.53 -21.90 -22.35
CA LEU A 6 -52.75 -20.67 -22.56
C LEU A 6 -51.61 -20.64 -21.54
N ILE A 7 -50.36 -20.62 -22.01
CA ILE A 7 -49.18 -20.39 -21.18
C ILE A 7 -48.89 -18.89 -21.21
N GLN A 8 -49.06 -18.22 -20.08
CA GLN A 8 -48.73 -16.81 -19.93
C GLN A 8 -47.24 -16.69 -19.58
N ILE A 9 -46.45 -16.12 -20.50
CA ILE A 9 -45.03 -15.84 -20.28
C ILE A 9 -44.93 -14.41 -19.75
N SER A 10 -44.70 -14.26 -18.44
CA SER A 10 -44.37 -12.98 -17.83
C SER A 10 -42.86 -12.75 -17.93
N ILE A 11 -42.44 -11.78 -18.75
CA ILE A 11 -41.05 -11.31 -18.80
C ILE A 11 -40.84 -10.36 -17.62
N ALA A 12 -40.05 -10.79 -16.63
CA ALA A 12 -39.59 -9.92 -15.55
C ALA A 12 -38.37 -9.11 -16.03
N LEU A 13 -38.52 -7.78 -16.05
CA LEU A 13 -37.43 -6.85 -16.36
C LEU A 13 -36.53 -6.70 -15.12
N PHE A 14 -35.37 -7.36 -15.13
CA PHE A 14 -34.37 -7.16 -14.08
C PHE A 14 -33.57 -5.89 -14.38
N PRO A 15 -33.44 -4.95 -13.43
CA PRO A 15 -32.59 -3.77 -13.63
C PRO A 15 -31.14 -4.22 -13.78
N LEU A 16 -30.50 -3.75 -14.85
CA LEU A 16 -29.09 -3.98 -15.11
C LEU A 16 -28.30 -3.21 -14.05
N ALA A 17 -27.67 -3.92 -13.11
CA ALA A 17 -26.80 -3.31 -12.13
C ALA A 17 -25.59 -2.69 -12.86
N THR A 18 -25.44 -1.37 -12.77
CA THR A 18 -24.24 -0.68 -13.23
C THR A 18 -23.09 -1.03 -12.31
N LEU A 19 -22.10 -1.76 -12.82
CA LEU A 19 -20.81 -1.93 -12.16
C LEU A 19 -20.12 -0.57 -12.16
N ASP A 20 -20.16 0.11 -11.03
CA ASP A 20 -19.42 1.36 -10.84
C ASP A 20 -17.93 1.00 -10.79
N ALA A 21 -17.23 1.22 -11.90
CA ALA A 21 -15.80 0.99 -11.97
C ALA A 21 -15.11 2.04 -11.08
N GLN A 22 -14.66 1.63 -9.90
CA GLN A 22 -13.89 2.51 -9.03
C GLN A 22 -12.69 3.06 -9.79
N SER A 23 -12.58 4.39 -9.82
CA SER A 23 -11.40 5.04 -10.39
C SER A 23 -10.15 4.59 -9.63
N PRO A 24 -9.03 4.33 -10.32
CA PRO A 24 -7.78 3.96 -9.65
C PRO A 24 -7.40 5.02 -8.62
N LYS A 25 -7.06 4.59 -7.41
CA LYS A 25 -6.41 5.47 -6.43
C LYS A 25 -4.98 5.69 -6.91
N VAL A 26 -4.67 6.93 -7.29
CA VAL A 26 -3.33 7.34 -7.73
C VAL A 26 -2.63 8.11 -6.61
N GLY A 27 -1.32 7.89 -6.48
CA GLY A 27 -0.49 8.64 -5.53
C GLY A 27 -0.24 10.09 -5.97
N PRO A 28 0.63 10.82 -5.26
CA PRO A 28 1.01 12.18 -5.62
C PRO A 28 1.51 12.29 -7.07
N PRO A 29 1.31 13.44 -7.74
CA PRO A 29 1.71 13.63 -9.14
C PRO A 29 3.23 13.67 -9.35
N ARG A 30 4.02 13.69 -8.27
CA ARG A 30 5.48 13.72 -8.28
C ARG A 30 6.01 12.71 -7.26
N GLY A 31 7.11 12.06 -7.62
CA GLY A 31 7.78 11.04 -6.83
C GLY A 31 8.45 10.02 -7.75
N THR A 32 9.29 9.17 -7.16
CA THR A 32 9.93 8.06 -7.89
C THR A 32 9.47 6.73 -7.31
N VAL A 33 9.15 5.77 -8.18
CA VAL A 33 8.89 4.38 -7.79
C VAL A 33 10.10 3.56 -8.18
N LEU A 34 10.77 2.97 -7.18
CA LEU A 34 11.85 2.01 -7.36
C LEU A 34 11.33 0.62 -7.00
N VAL A 35 11.14 -0.25 -7.99
CA VAL A 35 10.61 -1.61 -7.80
C VAL A 35 11.75 -2.61 -7.77
N VAL A 36 11.73 -3.51 -6.78
CA VAL A 36 12.72 -4.57 -6.60
C VAL A 36 12.04 -5.94 -6.59
N GLY A 37 12.68 -6.97 -7.15
CA GLY A 37 12.13 -8.32 -7.25
C GLY A 37 12.17 -9.14 -5.95
N GLY A 38 12.70 -8.57 -4.86
CA GLY A 38 12.95 -9.26 -3.59
C GLY A 38 14.39 -9.78 -3.46
N GLY A 39 14.71 -10.30 -2.27
CA GLY A 39 16.07 -10.69 -1.88
C GLY A 39 16.86 -9.55 -1.24
N SER A 40 18.15 -9.78 -1.03
CA SER A 40 19.05 -8.77 -0.45
C SER A 40 19.30 -7.64 -1.44
N LEU A 41 19.10 -6.40 -1.00
CA LEU A 41 19.39 -5.21 -1.79
C LEU A 41 20.87 -4.84 -1.68
N GLY A 42 21.52 -4.64 -2.83
CA GLY A 42 22.90 -4.17 -2.91
C GLY A 42 23.04 -2.69 -2.52
N PRO A 43 24.27 -2.25 -2.22
CA PRO A 43 24.56 -0.86 -1.85
C PRO A 43 24.15 0.15 -2.93
N GLU A 44 24.17 -0.24 -4.21
CA GLU A 44 23.75 0.60 -5.32
C GLU A 44 22.24 0.89 -5.29
N VAL A 45 21.42 -0.10 -4.95
CA VAL A 45 19.96 0.05 -4.86
C VAL A 45 19.59 0.87 -3.62
N LEU A 46 20.19 0.55 -2.47
CA LEU A 46 19.94 1.27 -1.21
C LEU A 46 20.41 2.73 -1.31
N GLY A 47 21.60 2.97 -1.86
CA GLY A 47 22.12 4.32 -2.08
C GLY A 47 21.22 5.12 -3.03
N LYS A 48 20.77 4.50 -4.13
CA LYS A 48 19.84 5.16 -5.05
C LYS A 48 18.49 5.46 -4.41
N PHE A 49 17.97 4.55 -3.59
CA PHE A 49 16.73 4.77 -2.84
C PHE A 49 16.87 5.98 -1.91
N ILE A 50 17.95 6.07 -1.14
CA ILE A 50 18.22 7.19 -0.23
C ILE A 50 18.38 8.51 -1.01
N GLU A 51 19.10 8.50 -2.13
CA GLU A 51 19.21 9.68 -3.02
C GLU A 51 17.84 10.16 -3.49
N LEU A 52 17.00 9.24 -3.98
CA LEU A 52 15.64 9.53 -4.47
C LEU A 52 14.68 9.98 -3.35
N ALA A 53 14.94 9.56 -2.11
CA ALA A 53 14.19 9.99 -0.93
C ALA A 53 14.54 11.42 -0.47
N GLY A 54 15.57 12.06 -1.04
CA GLY A 54 16.03 13.40 -0.65
C GLY A 54 17.37 13.41 0.09
N GLY A 55 18.06 12.27 0.15
CA GLY A 55 19.40 12.15 0.75
C GLY A 55 19.40 11.61 2.19
N PRO A 56 20.57 11.57 2.85
CA PRO A 56 20.76 10.95 4.17
C PRO A 56 19.87 11.48 5.30
N ASP A 57 19.50 12.75 5.23
CA ASP A 57 18.69 13.45 6.25
C ASP A 57 17.18 13.39 5.95
N ALA A 58 16.77 12.73 4.86
CA ALA A 58 15.35 12.51 4.58
C ALA A 58 14.71 11.56 5.60
N LEU A 59 13.42 11.78 5.90
CA LEU A 59 12.64 10.83 6.67
C LEU A 59 12.22 9.66 5.76
N ILE A 60 12.72 8.46 6.08
CA ILE A 60 12.26 7.21 5.46
C ILE A 60 11.28 6.54 6.40
N VAL A 61 10.06 6.28 5.93
CA VAL A 61 9.05 5.52 6.66
C VAL A 61 9.09 4.07 6.18
N ASP A 62 9.46 3.17 7.07
CA ASP A 62 9.51 1.73 6.83
C ASP A 62 8.18 1.08 7.22
N VAL A 63 7.55 0.34 6.29
CA VAL A 63 6.25 -0.31 6.48
C VAL A 63 6.41 -1.83 6.35
N PRO A 64 6.85 -2.53 7.42
CA PRO A 64 7.24 -3.93 7.36
C PRO A 64 6.06 -4.92 7.39
N THR A 65 4.82 -4.44 7.26
CA THR A 65 3.59 -5.23 7.43
C THR A 65 3.54 -6.50 6.55
N ALA A 66 4.21 -6.52 5.40
CA ALA A 66 4.30 -7.71 4.55
C ALA A 66 5.08 -8.88 5.19
N GLY A 67 5.92 -8.62 6.19
CA GLY A 67 6.67 -9.64 6.93
C GLY A 67 5.80 -10.50 7.86
N GLY A 68 4.60 -10.02 8.22
CA GLY A 68 3.58 -10.81 8.92
C GLY A 68 3.72 -10.91 10.44
N ASP A 69 4.73 -10.30 11.06
CA ASP A 69 4.79 -10.22 12.52
C ASP A 69 3.73 -9.25 13.07
N SER A 70 3.37 -9.44 14.34
CA SER A 70 2.39 -8.58 15.03
C SER A 70 2.97 -7.26 15.54
N VAL A 71 4.30 -7.19 15.69
CA VAL A 71 5.01 -6.03 16.23
C VAL A 71 6.38 -5.91 15.55
N TYR A 72 6.72 -4.69 15.13
CA TYR A 72 8.06 -4.32 14.67
C TYR A 72 8.59 -3.16 15.51
N PRO A 73 9.64 -3.35 16.33
CA PRO A 73 10.26 -2.25 17.08
C PRO A 73 11.01 -1.30 16.14
N GLY A 74 11.25 -0.05 16.56
CA GLY A 74 11.90 0.98 15.73
C GLY A 74 13.33 0.65 15.28
N ASP A 75 14.00 -0.27 15.96
CA ASP A 75 15.34 -0.77 15.65
C ASP A 75 15.35 -2.20 15.10
N TRP A 76 14.21 -2.70 14.60
CA TRP A 76 14.15 -4.05 14.04
C TRP A 76 15.15 -4.25 12.87
N PRO A 77 15.62 -5.49 12.62
CA PRO A 77 16.71 -5.76 11.69
C PRO A 77 16.53 -5.24 10.26
N GLY A 78 15.29 -5.15 9.76
CA GLY A 78 15.05 -4.63 8.40
C GLY A 78 15.41 -3.15 8.21
N THR A 79 15.50 -2.37 9.29
CA THR A 79 15.97 -0.97 9.20
C THR A 79 17.49 -0.85 9.06
N HIS A 80 18.25 -1.90 9.39
CA HIS A 80 19.70 -1.81 9.54
C HIS A 80 20.40 -1.55 8.21
N SER A 81 19.90 -2.12 7.11
CA SER A 81 20.48 -1.93 5.77
C SER A 81 20.37 -0.48 5.29
N LEU A 82 19.24 0.18 5.52
CA LEU A 82 19.03 1.59 5.22
C LEU A 82 19.93 2.49 6.08
N LYS A 83 20.01 2.21 7.38
CA LYS A 83 20.88 2.94 8.31
C LYS A 83 22.36 2.78 7.94
N ALA A 84 22.79 1.56 7.62
CA ALA A 84 24.15 1.27 7.16
C ALA A 84 24.47 1.92 5.82
N ALA A 85 23.47 2.10 4.94
CA ALA A 85 23.60 2.81 3.68
C ALA A 85 23.58 4.35 3.84
N GLY A 86 23.39 4.87 5.06
CA GLY A 86 23.54 6.29 5.39
C GLY A 86 22.25 7.02 5.76
N ALA A 87 21.09 6.36 5.80
CA ALA A 87 19.86 6.99 6.26
C ALA A 87 19.94 7.33 7.76
N LYS A 88 19.66 8.59 8.12
CA LYS A 88 19.71 9.07 9.50
C LYS A 88 18.37 9.01 10.22
N HIS A 89 17.27 9.08 9.47
CA HIS A 89 15.91 9.10 10.00
C HIS A 89 15.08 7.97 9.38
N VAL A 90 14.88 6.90 10.15
CA VAL A 90 14.06 5.75 9.75
C VAL A 90 13.00 5.52 10.83
N ASP A 91 11.75 5.80 10.49
CA ASP A 91 10.59 5.59 11.36
C ASP A 91 9.84 4.31 10.90
N VAL A 92 9.59 3.41 11.83
CA VAL A 92 8.83 2.17 11.55
C VAL A 92 7.34 2.45 11.77
N LEU A 93 6.53 2.25 10.72
CA LEU A 93 5.09 2.43 10.76
C LEU A 93 4.39 1.08 10.53
N HIS A 94 3.84 0.52 11.60
CA HIS A 94 3.18 -0.78 11.55
C HIS A 94 1.99 -0.88 12.52
N THR A 95 0.93 -1.55 12.07
CA THR A 95 -0.17 -2.05 12.88
C THR A 95 -0.81 -3.24 12.17
N ILE A 96 -1.39 -4.17 12.94
CA ILE A 96 -2.25 -5.25 12.42
C ILE A 96 -3.74 -4.86 12.41
N ASP A 97 -4.10 -3.76 13.08
CA ASP A 97 -5.48 -3.26 13.11
C ASP A 97 -5.74 -2.35 11.91
N LYS A 98 -6.59 -2.83 10.99
CA LYS A 98 -7.01 -2.08 9.80
C LYS A 98 -7.68 -0.75 10.16
N LYS A 99 -8.49 -0.70 11.23
CA LYS A 99 -9.18 0.54 11.62
C LYS A 99 -8.18 1.60 12.10
N LEU A 100 -7.13 1.16 12.80
CA LEU A 100 -6.05 2.05 13.18
C LEU A 100 -5.25 2.51 11.96
N ALA A 101 -4.95 1.59 11.03
CA ALA A 101 -4.25 1.92 9.78
C ALA A 101 -4.99 2.97 8.94
N ASP A 102 -6.33 2.92 8.93
CA ASP A 102 -7.20 3.87 8.22
C ASP A 102 -7.36 5.22 8.95
N SER A 103 -6.79 5.38 10.15
CA SER A 103 -6.92 6.64 10.91
C SER A 103 -5.95 7.72 10.44
N ASP A 104 -6.43 8.97 10.41
CA ASP A 104 -5.60 10.14 10.06
C ASP A 104 -4.38 10.26 10.98
N SER A 105 -4.54 9.98 12.28
CA SER A 105 -3.46 10.03 13.25
C SER A 105 -2.34 9.03 12.95
N PHE A 106 -2.68 7.84 12.47
CA PHE A 106 -1.69 6.83 12.12
C PHE A 106 -0.98 7.19 10.81
N ALA A 107 -1.73 7.64 9.79
CA ALA A 107 -1.19 8.02 8.49
C ALA A 107 -0.41 9.35 8.52
N ALA A 108 -0.59 10.19 9.56
CA ALA A 108 0.00 11.53 9.64
C ALA A 108 1.52 11.57 9.43
N VAL A 109 2.26 10.53 9.85
CA VAL A 109 3.71 10.48 9.66
C VAL A 109 4.13 10.53 8.18
N LEU A 110 3.31 9.97 7.28
CA LEU A 110 3.59 9.92 5.85
C LEU A 110 3.65 11.31 5.23
N SER A 111 2.96 12.30 5.80
CA SER A 111 3.00 13.70 5.33
C SER A 111 4.35 14.38 5.54
N ARG A 112 5.20 13.84 6.42
CA ARG A 112 6.55 14.35 6.71
C ARG A 112 7.63 13.68 5.87
N ALA A 113 7.31 12.60 5.16
CA ALA A 113 8.21 11.85 4.31
C ALA A 113 7.97 12.24 2.85
N GLY A 114 8.91 12.93 2.22
CA GLY A 114 8.80 13.41 0.85
C GLY A 114 9.94 14.34 0.44
#